data_AF-A0AA42IMD1-F1
#
_entry.id   AF-A0AA42IMD1-F1
#
_cell.length_a   1.000
_cell.length_b   1.000
_cell.length_c   1.000
_cell.angle_alpha   90.00
_cell.angle_beta   90.00
_cell.angle_gamma   90.00
#
_symmetry.space_group_name_H-M   'P 1'
#
loop_
_entity.id
_entity.type
_entity.pdbx_description
1 polymer ?
#
loop_
_entity_poly.entity_id
_entity_poly.type
_entity_poly.pdbx_seq_one_letter_code
_entity_poly.pdbx_strand_id
1 'polypeptide(L)'
;MRAGRLRYRATLLALGDQLQVVEAWRHAIARDAAALAEAWARVPPRDSGQRAGWSWARPADHNGYRVIWQLARIADAGAGVRHRDTDRYGAEWRYSEQLPPYRPGTQPLRLRVNGVRYVARAVPPVYFQLGRDLRSRPTQPRDQSTGVRYGSSSAQDIYRDLPWNRARPTDAWPTGITYPDYDGPVIIIEPPAEPDILETYMIANSVSVVVLPEGTPLDVADLRLRLDIDSFSWAFSCSLLGATSLALVRPDADGPKTLLVTMNGWTWRVIVEKYSRTAQFPAERYSISGAGRTQYLAAPYAPLRSAVNALDINARQVMDDQLLNTGFTIEWDVDGLGPPDWTIPAGALTYQDQTPMQIIARVAESVGAVVRPSRDSDQLEILQRYRDPPWLWSETVVDRIIAGEVITDLSSEWSPQPKWNSVYVSGTTHGVAVDVRRAGTAGDQPAPDVFDDLITATPAARARGICELSKGGDQELVSVTIPLFPVGGSAPGLVLPAHLVEVREPVETWRGLCLGVEIAATGTGASRVSQVLSIERHHMEGA
;
A
#
# COMPACT_ATOMS: atom_id res chain seq x y z
N MET A 1 -39.48 49.41 -76.58
CA MET A 1 -40.43 48.33 -76.91
C MET A 1 -39.67 47.12 -77.40
N ARG A 2 -39.98 45.94 -76.82
CA ARG A 2 -39.64 44.55 -77.21
C ARG A 2 -38.18 44.16 -77.53
N ALA A 3 -37.62 43.44 -76.55
CA ALA A 3 -37.15 42.04 -76.60
C ALA A 3 -36.07 41.61 -77.60
N GLY A 4 -35.08 40.87 -77.08
CA GLY A 4 -34.35 39.87 -77.86
C GLY A 4 -33.00 39.49 -77.27
N ARG A 5 -32.98 38.48 -76.40
CA ARG A 5 -31.77 37.83 -75.83
C ARG A 5 -30.79 37.38 -76.92
N LEU A 6 -29.50 37.50 -76.65
CA LEU A 6 -28.46 36.60 -77.16
C LEU A 6 -27.41 36.36 -76.06
N ARG A 7 -27.18 35.08 -75.74
CA ARG A 7 -26.11 34.62 -74.84
C ARG A 7 -24.79 34.68 -75.60
N TYR A 8 -23.79 35.34 -75.03
CA TYR A 8 -22.40 35.27 -75.47
C TYR A 8 -21.55 34.45 -74.51
N ARG A 9 -20.64 33.69 -75.11
CA ARG A 9 -19.52 32.97 -74.51
C ARG A 9 -18.26 33.80 -74.74
N ALA A 10 -17.19 33.47 -74.00
CA ALA A 10 -15.81 33.97 -74.07
C ALA A 10 -15.57 35.27 -73.26
N THR A 11 -14.51 35.51 -72.48
CA THR A 11 -13.37 34.77 -71.91
C THR A 11 -12.70 35.79 -70.94
N LEU A 12 -11.82 35.31 -70.04
CA LEU A 12 -10.67 36.01 -69.44
C LEU A 12 -10.85 36.86 -68.17
N LEU A 13 -10.24 36.31 -67.11
CA LEU A 13 -9.46 36.92 -66.02
C LEU A 13 -10.04 38.10 -65.23
N ALA A 14 -10.30 37.84 -63.95
CA ALA A 14 -9.86 38.73 -62.87
C ALA A 14 -9.79 37.95 -61.54
N LEU A 15 -8.74 38.25 -60.77
CA LEU A 15 -8.54 37.84 -59.38
C LEU A 15 -9.66 38.36 -58.48
N GLY A 16 -10.02 37.60 -57.45
CA GLY A 16 -10.91 38.04 -56.37
C GLY A 16 -11.03 36.99 -55.27
N ASP A 17 -10.81 37.45 -54.04
CA ASP A 17 -10.58 36.71 -52.80
C ASP A 17 -11.86 36.13 -52.16
N GLN A 18 -11.65 35.15 -51.26
CA GLN A 18 -12.55 34.58 -50.23
C GLN A 18 -13.83 33.79 -50.62
N LEU A 19 -13.82 32.47 -50.32
CA LEU A 19 -14.74 31.77 -49.38
C LEU A 19 -14.65 30.23 -49.51
N GLN A 20 -14.22 29.61 -48.41
CA GLN A 20 -14.69 28.35 -47.81
C GLN A 20 -15.12 27.10 -48.65
N VAL A 21 -14.37 26.02 -48.37
CA VAL A 21 -14.69 24.57 -48.28
C VAL A 21 -14.79 23.70 -49.56
N VAL A 22 -14.03 22.59 -49.46
CA VAL A 22 -14.23 21.22 -50.00
C VAL A 22 -13.34 20.81 -51.18
N GLU A 23 -12.71 19.64 -50.97
CA GLU A 23 -12.11 18.71 -51.93
C GLU A 23 -10.68 18.95 -52.45
N ALA A 24 -9.69 18.44 -51.71
CA ALA A 24 -8.46 17.90 -52.30
C ALA A 24 -7.72 16.91 -51.38
N TRP A 25 -8.41 15.91 -50.80
CA TRP A 25 -7.73 14.66 -50.40
C TRP A 25 -7.59 13.76 -51.62
N ARG A 26 -6.71 14.14 -52.55
CA ARG A 26 -6.20 13.21 -53.55
C ARG A 26 -4.70 13.38 -53.64
N HIS A 27 -4.04 12.39 -53.01
CA HIS A 27 -2.64 11.94 -53.15
C HIS A 27 -1.89 11.89 -51.82
N ALA A 28 -2.35 11.01 -50.93
CA ALA A 28 -1.47 10.31 -50.00
C ALA A 28 -1.40 8.84 -50.46
N ILE A 29 -0.23 8.41 -50.92
CA ILE A 29 0.04 7.04 -51.33
C ILE A 29 0.09 6.20 -50.06
N ALA A 30 -0.85 5.26 -49.92
CA ALA A 30 -0.82 4.25 -48.88
C ALA A 30 0.29 3.23 -49.16
N ARG A 31 1.51 3.50 -48.69
CA ARG A 31 2.47 2.45 -48.37
C ARG A 31 2.28 2.16 -46.89
N ASP A 32 1.77 0.97 -46.59
CA ASP A 32 1.89 0.20 -45.32
C ASP A 32 0.64 -0.62 -44.97
N ALA A 33 -0.46 -0.49 -45.71
CA ALA A 33 -1.63 -1.37 -45.52
C ALA A 33 -1.44 -2.81 -46.05
N ALA A 34 -0.46 -3.05 -46.93
CA ALA A 34 -0.24 -4.38 -47.52
C ALA A 34 0.53 -5.34 -46.60
N ALA A 35 1.37 -4.84 -45.68
CA ALA A 35 2.18 -5.70 -44.81
C ALA A 35 1.40 -6.22 -43.57
N LEU A 36 0.33 -5.52 -43.16
CA LEU A 36 -0.49 -5.93 -42.01
C LEU A 36 -1.66 -6.86 -42.37
N ALA A 37 -2.06 -6.92 -43.64
CA ALA A 37 -3.16 -7.78 -44.09
C ALA A 37 -2.78 -9.27 -44.18
N GLU A 38 -1.51 -9.60 -44.44
CA GLU A 38 -1.07 -11.01 -44.55
C GLU A 38 -0.91 -11.71 -43.18
N ALA A 39 -0.65 -10.98 -42.11
CA ALA A 39 -0.40 -11.56 -40.78
C ALA A 39 -1.68 -12.03 -40.06
N TRP A 40 -2.84 -11.48 -40.42
CA TRP A 40 -4.13 -11.86 -39.82
C TRP A 40 -4.90 -12.92 -40.64
N ALA A 41 -4.47 -13.21 -41.87
CA ALA A 41 -5.14 -14.17 -42.74
C ALA A 41 -4.65 -15.62 -42.55
N ARG A 42 -3.50 -15.83 -41.88
CA ARG A 42 -2.97 -17.17 -41.59
C ARG A 42 -3.11 -17.50 -40.11
N VAL A 43 -4.17 -18.22 -39.79
CA VAL A 43 -4.28 -18.98 -38.54
C VAL A 43 -3.16 -20.04 -38.53
N PRO A 44 -2.29 -20.10 -37.50
CA PRO A 44 -1.28 -21.14 -37.38
C PRO A 44 -1.92 -22.54 -37.43
N PRO A 45 -1.28 -23.57 -38.02
CA PRO A 45 -1.85 -24.91 -38.14
C PRO A 45 -2.31 -25.51 -36.81
N ARG A 46 -1.74 -25.03 -35.69
CA ARG A 46 -2.11 -25.41 -34.32
C ARG A 46 -3.57 -25.08 -33.97
N ASP A 47 -4.13 -24.04 -34.57
CA ASP A 47 -5.50 -23.56 -34.27
C ASP A 47 -6.52 -23.93 -35.36
N SER A 48 -6.06 -24.47 -36.49
CA SER A 48 -6.93 -24.94 -37.60
C SER A 48 -7.72 -26.22 -37.29
N GLY A 49 -7.43 -26.88 -36.17
CA GLY A 49 -8.08 -28.13 -35.75
C GLY A 49 -9.30 -27.97 -34.85
N GLN A 50 -9.55 -26.78 -34.27
CA GLN A 50 -10.69 -26.58 -33.37
C GLN A 50 -11.88 -25.97 -34.12
N ARG A 51 -12.72 -26.85 -34.67
CA ARG A 51 -14.08 -26.44 -35.09
C ARG A 51 -14.93 -26.19 -33.84
N ALA A 52 -15.29 -24.94 -33.60
CA ALA A 52 -16.36 -24.58 -32.67
C ALA A 52 -17.71 -25.01 -33.27
N GLY A 53 -18.02 -26.30 -33.15
CA GLY A 53 -19.39 -26.79 -33.33
C GLY A 53 -20.18 -26.45 -32.09
N TRP A 54 -21.30 -25.74 -32.25
CA TRP A 54 -22.34 -25.72 -31.22
C TRP A 54 -22.76 -27.17 -30.96
N SER A 55 -22.22 -27.75 -29.89
CA SER A 55 -22.65 -29.06 -29.43
C SER A 55 -23.86 -28.85 -28.53
N TRP A 56 -24.83 -29.75 -28.69
CA TRP A 56 -25.95 -29.90 -27.78
C TRP A 56 -25.45 -29.91 -26.33
N ALA A 57 -26.20 -29.25 -25.44
CA ALA A 57 -25.89 -29.21 -24.02
C ALA A 57 -25.68 -30.63 -23.50
N ARG A 58 -24.42 -31.01 -23.29
CA ARG A 58 -24.08 -32.21 -22.53
C ARG A 58 -24.33 -31.85 -21.08
N PRO A 59 -25.11 -32.63 -20.32
CA PRO A 59 -25.15 -32.48 -18.87
C PRO A 59 -23.71 -32.68 -18.37
N ALA A 60 -23.06 -31.59 -17.97
CA ALA A 60 -21.72 -31.63 -17.40
C ALA A 60 -21.74 -32.03 -15.91
N ASP A 61 -22.91 -32.43 -15.38
CA ASP A 61 -23.08 -33.05 -14.07
C ASP A 61 -23.31 -34.57 -14.16
N HIS A 62 -22.58 -35.22 -15.05
CA HIS A 62 -22.31 -36.65 -14.88
C HIS A 62 -20.81 -36.89 -14.99
N ASN A 63 -20.09 -36.34 -14.01
CA ASN A 63 -18.81 -36.91 -13.61
C ASN A 63 -19.05 -38.38 -13.29
N GLY A 64 -18.70 -39.28 -14.22
CA GLY A 64 -18.73 -40.74 -14.07
C GLY A 64 -17.82 -41.28 -12.96
N TYR A 65 -17.49 -40.45 -11.97
CA TYR A 65 -16.98 -40.85 -10.69
C TYR A 65 -18.15 -41.33 -9.84
N ARG A 66 -18.35 -42.65 -9.84
CA ARG A 66 -18.87 -43.31 -8.64
C ARG A 66 -17.92 -42.93 -7.50
N VAL A 67 -18.37 -42.03 -6.64
CA VAL A 67 -17.62 -41.55 -5.48
C VAL A 67 -17.27 -42.77 -4.61
N ILE A 68 -15.99 -43.15 -4.59
CA ILE A 68 -15.52 -44.40 -3.96
C ILE A 68 -15.55 -44.31 -2.42
N TRP A 69 -15.86 -43.15 -1.85
CA TRP A 69 -16.02 -42.99 -0.39
C TRP A 69 -17.39 -43.41 0.15
N GLN A 70 -18.39 -43.69 -0.70
CA GLN A 70 -19.73 -44.14 -0.26
C GLN A 70 -20.07 -45.57 -0.66
N LEU A 71 -19.15 -46.32 -1.26
CA LEU A 71 -19.33 -47.75 -1.52
C LEU A 71 -18.22 -48.52 -0.80
N ALA A 72 -18.59 -49.11 0.35
CA ALA A 72 -17.78 -50.16 0.94
C ALA A 72 -17.49 -51.20 -0.16
N ARG A 73 -16.21 -51.56 -0.35
CA ARG A 73 -15.84 -52.63 -1.27
C ARG A 73 -16.66 -53.87 -0.91
N ILE A 74 -17.19 -54.58 -1.89
CA ILE A 74 -18.00 -55.80 -1.68
C ILE A 74 -17.20 -56.86 -0.88
N ALA A 75 -15.87 -56.79 -0.88
CA ALA A 75 -14.99 -57.61 -0.05
C ALA A 75 -15.08 -57.29 1.46
N ASP A 76 -15.46 -56.07 1.85
CA ASP A 76 -15.46 -55.59 3.23
C ASP A 76 -16.88 -55.42 3.81
N ALA A 77 -17.93 -55.57 2.98
CA ALA A 77 -19.32 -55.38 3.38
C ALA A 77 -19.87 -56.47 4.34
N GLY A 78 -19.09 -57.52 4.65
CA GLY A 78 -19.49 -58.60 5.55
C GLY A 78 -18.64 -58.74 6.83
N ALA A 79 -17.64 -57.89 7.03
CA ALA A 79 -16.70 -58.04 8.15
C ALA A 79 -17.10 -57.11 9.32
N GLY A 80 -17.96 -57.60 10.21
CA GLY A 80 -18.16 -56.96 11.51
C GLY A 80 -16.82 -56.86 12.25
N VAL A 81 -16.46 -55.66 12.71
CA VAL A 81 -15.23 -55.43 13.48
C VAL A 81 -15.33 -56.22 14.79
N ARG A 82 -14.56 -57.30 14.88
CA ARG A 82 -14.26 -57.97 16.14
C ARG A 82 -12.83 -57.62 16.50
N HIS A 83 -12.63 -57.00 17.66
CA HIS A 83 -11.29 -56.82 18.22
C HIS A 83 -10.63 -58.20 18.31
N ARG A 84 -9.50 -58.36 17.62
CA ARG A 84 -8.63 -59.54 17.73
C ARG A 84 -7.34 -59.08 18.39
N ASP A 85 -6.93 -59.79 19.44
CA ASP A 85 -5.64 -59.58 20.07
C ASP A 85 -4.52 -59.83 19.04
N THR A 86 -3.57 -58.91 19.00
CA THR A 86 -2.44 -58.95 18.07
C THR A 86 -1.30 -59.73 18.73
N ASP A 87 -0.94 -60.88 18.18
CA ASP A 87 0.21 -61.64 18.65
C ASP A 87 1.50 -61.01 18.10
N ARG A 88 2.06 -60.07 18.87
CA ARG A 88 3.25 -59.31 18.53
C ARG A 88 4.56 -60.10 18.68
N TYR A 89 4.56 -61.20 19.44
CA TYR A 89 5.78 -61.89 19.86
C TYR A 89 5.84 -63.37 19.44
N GLY A 90 4.78 -63.90 18.81
CA GLY A 90 4.76 -65.24 18.25
C GLY A 90 5.67 -65.42 17.03
N ALA A 91 6.12 -66.66 16.80
CA ALA A 91 6.94 -67.02 15.65
C ALA A 91 6.20 -66.75 14.31
N GLU A 92 6.96 -66.37 13.28
CA GLU A 92 6.40 -66.04 11.96
C GLU A 92 5.63 -67.23 11.38
N TRP A 93 4.34 -67.01 11.07
CA TRP A 93 3.55 -68.03 10.40
C TRP A 93 3.87 -68.03 8.89
N ARG A 94 4.59 -69.06 8.43
CA ARG A 94 4.88 -69.28 7.01
C ARG A 94 3.93 -70.32 6.41
N TYR A 95 3.23 -69.95 5.35
CA TYR A 95 2.42 -70.88 4.57
C TYR A 95 3.34 -71.78 3.75
N SER A 96 3.53 -73.04 4.16
CA SER A 96 4.05 -74.07 3.26
C SER A 96 2.89 -74.83 2.64
N GLU A 97 2.62 -74.56 1.37
CA GLU A 97 1.64 -75.29 0.59
C GLU A 97 2.24 -76.66 0.20
N GLN A 98 2.32 -77.59 1.15
CA GLN A 98 2.72 -78.97 0.89
C GLN A 98 1.65 -79.94 1.40
N LEU A 99 0.43 -79.79 0.90
CA LEU A 99 -0.42 -80.95 0.69
C LEU A 99 -0.92 -80.86 -0.75
N PRO A 100 -0.57 -81.83 -1.63
CA PRO A 100 -1.15 -81.84 -2.95
C PRO A 100 -2.68 -81.89 -2.81
N PRO A 101 -3.43 -81.16 -3.65
CA PRO A 101 -4.88 -81.23 -3.62
C PRO A 101 -5.28 -82.69 -3.81
N TYR A 102 -6.00 -83.26 -2.83
CA TYR A 102 -6.55 -84.60 -2.98
C TYR A 102 -7.47 -84.61 -4.21
N ARG A 103 -6.97 -85.16 -5.31
CA ARG A 103 -7.75 -85.42 -6.52
C ARG A 103 -8.36 -86.81 -6.35
N PRO A 104 -9.69 -86.95 -6.14
CA PRO A 104 -10.30 -88.26 -6.17
C PRO A 104 -10.07 -88.89 -7.55
N GLY A 105 -9.42 -90.05 -7.59
CA GLY A 105 -9.22 -90.80 -8.83
C GLY A 105 -10.56 -91.30 -9.39
N THR A 106 -10.61 -91.62 -10.68
CA THR A 106 -11.79 -92.14 -11.41
C THR A 106 -12.21 -93.56 -11.00
N GLN A 107 -11.71 -94.08 -9.88
CA GLN A 107 -12.06 -95.42 -9.40
C GLN A 107 -13.39 -95.40 -8.63
N PRO A 108 -14.21 -96.45 -8.73
CA PRO A 108 -15.49 -96.53 -8.02
C PRO A 108 -15.28 -96.46 -6.51
N LEU A 109 -16.14 -95.69 -5.83
CA LEU A 109 -16.05 -95.45 -4.39
C LEU A 109 -16.20 -96.78 -3.63
N ARG A 110 -15.20 -97.12 -2.80
CA ARG A 110 -15.20 -98.35 -1.99
C ARG A 110 -15.63 -97.99 -0.58
N LEU A 111 -16.82 -98.43 -0.19
CA LEU A 111 -17.38 -98.17 1.13
C LEU A 111 -17.32 -99.43 1.99
N ARG A 112 -17.21 -99.25 3.31
CA ARG A 112 -17.45 -100.31 4.29
C ARG A 112 -18.71 -99.94 5.07
N VAL A 113 -19.71 -100.80 5.01
CA VAL A 113 -20.94 -100.65 5.80
C VAL A 113 -20.99 -101.86 6.73
N ASN A 114 -21.04 -101.60 8.04
CA ASN A 114 -20.99 -102.64 9.09
C ASN A 114 -19.84 -103.64 8.92
N GLY A 115 -18.64 -103.15 8.57
CA GLY A 115 -17.43 -103.97 8.46
C GLY A 115 -17.26 -104.77 7.15
N VAL A 116 -18.33 -104.94 6.37
CA VAL A 116 -18.30 -105.66 5.08
C VAL A 116 -18.04 -104.69 3.94
N ARG A 117 -17.21 -105.12 2.98
CA ARG A 117 -16.82 -104.31 1.83
C ARG A 117 -17.98 -104.25 0.82
N TYR A 118 -18.47 -103.06 0.52
CA TYR A 118 -19.54 -102.82 -0.44
C TYR A 118 -19.04 -101.99 -1.62
N VAL A 119 -19.36 -102.43 -2.84
CA VAL A 119 -19.09 -101.72 -4.09
C VAL A 119 -20.43 -101.47 -4.77
N ALA A 120 -20.82 -100.21 -4.90
CA ALA A 120 -22.09 -99.84 -5.53
C ALA A 120 -22.05 -100.17 -7.03
N ARG A 121 -23.11 -100.80 -7.55
CA ARG A 121 -23.21 -101.20 -8.98
C ARG A 121 -23.40 -100.01 -9.94
N ALA A 122 -23.82 -98.86 -9.42
CA ALA A 122 -23.87 -97.58 -10.12
C ALA A 122 -23.46 -96.46 -9.15
N VAL A 123 -22.57 -95.56 -9.58
CA VAL A 123 -22.04 -94.45 -8.77
C VAL A 123 -22.68 -93.16 -9.27
N PRO A 124 -23.69 -92.58 -8.59
CA PRO A 124 -24.13 -91.23 -8.90
C PRO A 124 -23.02 -90.22 -8.54
N PRO A 125 -22.96 -89.04 -9.18
CA PRO A 125 -21.97 -88.02 -8.84
C PRO A 125 -22.17 -87.58 -7.38
N VAL A 126 -21.19 -87.88 -6.52
CA VAL A 126 -21.16 -87.44 -5.13
C VAL A 126 -20.32 -86.17 -5.04
N TYR A 127 -20.95 -85.07 -4.62
CA TYR A 127 -20.26 -83.81 -4.39
C TYR A 127 -19.85 -83.74 -2.91
N PHE A 128 -18.55 -83.62 -2.65
CA PHE A 128 -18.03 -83.36 -1.31
C PHE A 128 -17.89 -81.85 -1.13
N GLN A 129 -18.64 -81.26 -0.20
CA GLN A 129 -18.39 -79.91 0.26
C GLN A 129 -17.50 -80.01 1.50
N LEU A 130 -16.19 -79.84 1.32
CA LEU A 130 -15.28 -79.69 2.45
C LEU A 130 -15.57 -78.32 3.08
N GLY A 131 -16.22 -78.33 4.24
CA GLY A 131 -16.48 -77.14 5.02
C GLY A 131 -15.17 -76.37 5.22
N ARG A 132 -15.15 -75.11 4.79
CA ARG A 132 -14.03 -74.22 5.06
C ARG A 132 -13.97 -73.98 6.56
N ASP A 133 -13.16 -74.72 7.28
CA ASP A 133 -12.62 -74.21 8.53
C ASP A 133 -11.41 -73.35 8.18
N LEU A 134 -11.69 -72.11 7.77
CA LEU A 134 -10.65 -71.08 7.64
C LEU A 134 -10.24 -70.67 9.04
N ARG A 135 -9.35 -71.47 9.61
CA ARG A 135 -8.61 -71.25 10.86
C ARG A 135 -8.44 -69.76 11.15
N SER A 136 -8.85 -69.33 12.35
CA SER A 136 -8.64 -67.99 12.88
C SER A 136 -7.17 -67.59 12.73
N ARG A 137 -6.90 -66.62 11.86
CA ARG A 137 -5.57 -66.06 11.68
C ARG A 137 -5.38 -64.89 12.66
N PRO A 138 -4.31 -64.87 13.47
CA PRO A 138 -3.91 -63.66 14.19
C PRO A 138 -3.34 -62.64 13.19
N THR A 139 -3.68 -61.37 13.37
CA THR A 139 -3.09 -60.27 12.61
C THR A 139 -1.68 -60.02 13.16
N GLN A 140 -0.65 -60.02 12.30
CA GLN A 140 0.72 -59.66 12.67
C GLN A 140 1.12 -58.36 11.96
N PRO A 141 1.59 -57.32 12.67
CA PRO A 141 2.07 -56.10 12.05
C PRO A 141 3.36 -56.40 11.29
N ARG A 142 3.42 -55.98 10.03
CA ARG A 142 4.66 -55.94 9.24
C ARG A 142 5.16 -54.50 9.21
N ASP A 143 6.48 -54.32 9.33
CA ASP A 143 7.11 -53.03 9.04
C ASP A 143 6.81 -52.66 7.58
N GLN A 144 5.93 -51.68 7.39
CA GLN A 144 5.79 -50.98 6.12
C GLN A 144 6.64 -49.72 6.22
N SER A 145 7.85 -49.75 5.67
CA SER A 145 8.59 -48.53 5.40
C SER A 145 7.87 -47.79 4.28
N THR A 146 7.23 -46.66 4.61
CA THR A 146 6.64 -45.76 3.62
C THR A 146 7.73 -44.80 3.18
N GLY A 147 8.30 -45.02 2.00
CA GLY A 147 9.17 -44.04 1.37
C GLY A 147 8.34 -42.88 0.83
N VAL A 148 8.33 -41.74 1.52
CA VAL A 148 7.76 -40.50 0.98
C VAL A 148 8.68 -40.02 -0.15
N ARG A 149 8.20 -40.10 -1.40
CA ARG A 149 8.85 -39.43 -2.53
C ARG A 149 8.22 -38.05 -2.69
N TYR A 150 9.01 -37.00 -2.57
CA TYR A 150 8.64 -35.66 -3.04
C TYR A 150 8.64 -35.69 -4.57
N GLY A 151 7.52 -36.08 -5.16
CA GLY A 151 7.28 -35.99 -6.61
C GLY A 151 6.39 -34.78 -6.89
N SER A 152 6.64 -34.11 -8.02
CA SER A 152 5.74 -33.11 -8.58
C SER A 152 4.31 -33.65 -8.65
N SER A 153 3.33 -32.79 -8.36
CA SER A 153 1.88 -33.06 -8.33
C SER A 153 1.43 -34.06 -9.39
N SER A 154 0.57 -35.01 -8.99
CA SER A 154 -0.06 -35.93 -9.93
C SER A 154 -0.84 -35.15 -11.00
N ALA A 155 -0.94 -35.67 -12.23
CA ALA A 155 -1.70 -35.01 -13.29
C ALA A 155 -3.19 -34.77 -12.94
N GLN A 156 -3.69 -35.42 -11.89
CA GLN A 156 -5.04 -35.24 -11.36
C GLN A 156 -5.15 -34.02 -10.42
N ASP A 157 -4.08 -33.64 -9.72
CA ASP A 157 -4.07 -32.44 -8.87
C ASP A 157 -3.94 -31.14 -9.68
N ILE A 158 -3.63 -31.23 -10.98
CA ILE A 158 -3.56 -30.07 -11.89
C ILE A 158 -4.93 -29.36 -12.01
N TYR A 159 -6.04 -30.07 -11.76
CA TYR A 159 -7.40 -29.54 -11.88
C TYR A 159 -8.05 -29.20 -10.53
N ARG A 160 -7.32 -29.30 -9.41
CA ARG A 160 -7.79 -28.78 -8.11
C ARG A 160 -7.51 -27.28 -8.04
N ASP A 161 -8.34 -26.51 -8.75
CA ASP A 161 -8.42 -25.07 -8.50
C ASP A 161 -9.15 -24.86 -7.17
N LEU A 162 -8.41 -24.38 -6.17
CA LEU A 162 -9.01 -23.77 -4.99
C LEU A 162 -9.72 -22.47 -5.43
N PRO A 163 -10.83 -22.07 -4.78
CA PRO A 163 -11.59 -20.86 -5.13
C PRO A 163 -10.80 -19.55 -4.92
N TRP A 164 -9.63 -19.64 -4.31
CA TRP A 164 -8.64 -18.57 -4.26
C TRP A 164 -7.75 -18.70 -5.49
N ASN A 165 -7.87 -17.74 -6.40
CA ASN A 165 -7.01 -17.64 -7.59
C ASN A 165 -5.52 -17.76 -7.18
N ARG A 166 -4.66 -18.28 -8.06
CA ARG A 166 -3.22 -18.33 -7.80
C ARG A 166 -2.73 -16.91 -7.48
N ALA A 167 -2.19 -16.70 -6.29
CA ALA A 167 -1.37 -15.52 -6.01
C ALA A 167 -0.32 -15.42 -7.12
N ARG A 168 -0.42 -14.39 -7.95
CA ARG A 168 0.62 -14.10 -8.94
C ARG A 168 1.74 -13.40 -8.19
N PRO A 169 2.95 -13.98 -8.11
CA PRO A 169 4.12 -13.19 -7.76
C PRO A 169 4.17 -12.02 -8.73
N THR A 170 4.16 -10.80 -8.21
CA THR A 170 4.47 -9.61 -9.04
C THR A 170 5.97 -9.44 -9.18
N ASP A 171 6.76 -10.20 -8.40
CA ASP A 171 8.18 -10.38 -8.65
C ASP A 171 8.36 -10.98 -10.05
N ALA A 172 9.17 -10.32 -10.86
CA ALA A 172 9.50 -10.79 -12.20
C ALA A 172 10.09 -12.20 -12.09
N TRP A 173 9.49 -13.17 -12.80
CA TRP A 173 10.16 -14.44 -13.05
C TRP A 173 11.50 -14.09 -13.71
N PRO A 174 12.66 -14.54 -13.20
CA PRO A 174 13.95 -14.24 -13.80
C PRO A 174 14.01 -14.99 -15.14
N THR A 175 13.51 -14.34 -16.18
CA THR A 175 13.40 -14.88 -17.54
C THR A 175 14.76 -14.89 -18.26
N GLY A 176 15.81 -14.39 -17.61
CA GLY A 176 17.14 -14.19 -18.21
C GLY A 176 17.15 -13.10 -19.30
N ILE A 177 16.01 -12.46 -19.52
CA ILE A 177 15.87 -11.28 -20.37
C ILE A 177 16.03 -10.09 -19.43
N THR A 178 17.11 -9.33 -19.61
CA THR A 178 17.22 -7.98 -19.04
C THR A 178 16.09 -7.18 -19.67
N TYR A 179 15.00 -6.99 -18.93
CA TYR A 179 14.04 -5.96 -19.31
C TYR A 179 14.83 -4.66 -19.29
N PRO A 180 14.85 -3.85 -20.37
CA PRO A 180 15.18 -2.45 -20.18
C PRO A 180 14.17 -1.99 -19.15
N ASP A 181 14.65 -1.57 -17.99
CA ASP A 181 13.80 -1.00 -16.96
C ASP A 181 12.92 0.01 -17.69
N TYR A 182 11.59 -0.15 -17.55
CA TYR A 182 10.71 0.91 -17.99
C TYR A 182 11.00 2.06 -17.03
N ASP A 183 12.00 2.86 -17.38
CA ASP A 183 12.13 4.23 -16.93
C ASP A 183 10.77 4.80 -17.31
N GLY A 184 9.91 4.99 -16.31
CA GLY A 184 8.74 5.82 -16.52
C GLY A 184 9.17 7.19 -17.02
N PRO A 185 8.28 8.19 -17.07
CA PRO A 185 8.80 9.55 -17.04
C PRO A 185 9.79 9.65 -15.86
N VAL A 186 11.08 9.83 -16.14
CA VAL A 186 12.09 10.03 -15.10
C VAL A 186 11.65 11.29 -14.37
N ILE A 187 11.20 11.12 -13.13
CA ILE A 187 10.87 12.25 -12.27
C ILE A 187 12.21 12.88 -11.92
N ILE A 188 12.56 13.95 -12.63
CA ILE A 188 13.79 14.70 -12.36
C ILE A 188 13.54 15.49 -11.07
N ILE A 189 14.00 14.93 -9.95
CA ILE A 189 14.05 15.64 -8.68
C ILE A 189 15.29 16.53 -8.73
N GLU A 190 15.09 17.84 -8.66
CA GLU A 190 16.21 18.77 -8.58
C GLU A 190 16.98 18.54 -7.27
N PRO A 191 18.31 18.37 -7.32
CA PRO A 191 19.09 18.20 -6.11
C PRO A 191 18.99 19.48 -5.26
N PRO A 192 19.05 19.34 -3.92
CA PRO A 192 18.90 20.47 -3.04
C PRO A 192 20.10 21.42 -3.18
N ALA A 193 19.86 22.69 -2.86
CA ALA A 193 20.93 23.68 -2.82
C ALA A 193 22.02 23.27 -1.81
N GLU A 194 23.26 23.32 -2.24
CA GLU A 194 24.43 23.07 -1.41
C GLU A 194 24.60 24.20 -0.36
N PRO A 195 24.89 23.89 0.91
CA PRO A 195 25.10 24.90 1.94
C PRO A 195 26.46 25.59 1.80
N ASP A 196 26.50 26.90 2.09
CA ASP A 196 27.74 27.66 2.14
C ASP A 196 28.48 27.33 3.44
N ILE A 197 29.59 26.58 3.34
CA ILE A 197 30.41 26.22 4.51
C ILE A 197 31.32 27.41 4.85
N LEU A 198 31.00 28.11 5.94
CA LEU A 198 31.73 29.30 6.41
C LEU A 198 32.29 29.12 7.82
N GLU A 199 33.42 29.76 8.12
CA GLU A 199 33.98 29.82 9.48
C GLU A 199 33.10 30.66 10.43
N THR A 200 32.34 31.62 9.90
CA THR A 200 31.47 32.50 10.69
C THR A 200 30.20 32.83 9.91
N TYR A 201 29.06 32.52 10.49
CA TYR A 201 27.74 32.87 9.95
C TYR A 201 27.23 34.16 10.60
N MET A 202 27.07 35.21 9.80
CA MET A 202 26.44 36.46 10.24
C MET A 202 24.99 36.50 9.75
N ILE A 203 24.03 36.29 10.65
CA ILE A 203 22.61 36.26 10.32
C ILE A 203 21.91 37.47 10.96
N ALA A 204 21.41 38.37 10.12
CA ALA A 204 20.59 39.49 10.54
C ALA A 204 19.13 39.05 10.61
N ASN A 205 18.65 38.77 11.82
CA ASN A 205 17.28 38.32 12.02
C ASN A 205 16.28 39.47 11.89
N SER A 206 15.16 39.22 11.23
CA SER A 206 14.00 40.11 11.17
C SER A 206 12.75 39.35 11.59
N VAL A 207 12.01 39.92 12.54
CA VAL A 207 10.77 39.33 13.05
C VAL A 207 9.70 40.41 13.05
N SER A 208 8.57 40.14 12.41
CA SER A 208 7.41 41.03 12.43
C SER A 208 6.12 40.22 12.55
N VAL A 209 5.17 40.76 13.30
CA VAL A 209 3.83 40.18 13.42
C VAL A 209 2.83 41.28 13.15
N VAL A 210 1.88 41.02 12.25
CA VAL A 210 0.81 41.96 11.93
C VAL A 210 -0.54 41.28 12.04
N VAL A 211 -1.56 42.03 12.46
CA VAL A 211 -2.96 41.58 12.49
C VAL A 211 -3.59 41.81 11.13
N LEU A 212 -4.22 40.79 10.55
CA LEU A 212 -4.98 40.89 9.30
C LEU A 212 -6.47 41.15 9.58
N PRO A 213 -7.19 41.86 8.69
CA PRO A 213 -6.76 42.37 7.38
C PRO A 213 -6.05 43.73 7.39
N GLU A 214 -6.12 44.51 8.48
CA GLU A 214 -5.67 45.91 8.50
C GLU A 214 -4.14 46.07 8.39
N GLY A 215 -3.37 45.00 8.68
CA GLY A 215 -1.91 45.02 8.65
C GLY A 215 -1.29 45.77 9.84
N THR A 216 -2.04 45.89 10.94
CA THR A 216 -1.57 46.63 12.13
C THR A 216 -0.42 45.86 12.81
N PRO A 217 0.76 46.47 13.02
CA PRO A 217 1.86 45.84 13.73
C PRO A 217 1.49 45.45 15.15
N LEU A 218 1.99 44.30 15.59
CA LEU A 218 1.77 43.75 16.92
C LEU A 218 3.11 43.61 17.65
N ASP A 219 3.23 44.26 18.81
CA ASP A 219 4.43 44.16 19.64
C ASP A 219 4.42 42.84 20.41
N VAL A 220 5.31 41.92 20.01
CA VAL A 220 5.41 40.56 20.55
C VAL A 220 6.82 40.21 21.01
N ALA A 221 6.91 39.23 21.90
CA ALA A 221 8.16 38.61 22.34
C ALA A 221 7.97 37.08 22.46
N ASP A 222 9.07 36.33 22.48
CA ASP A 222 9.10 34.87 22.70
C ASP A 222 8.16 34.11 21.77
N LEU A 223 8.30 34.34 20.47
CA LEU A 223 7.45 33.73 19.46
C LEU A 223 7.90 32.30 19.20
N ARG A 224 6.94 31.36 19.14
CA ARG A 224 7.17 29.96 18.81
C ARG A 224 6.15 29.45 17.80
N LEU A 225 6.64 28.74 16.78
CA LEU A 225 5.85 28.00 15.81
C LEU A 225 6.32 26.55 15.80
N ARG A 226 5.41 25.59 15.86
CA ARG A 226 5.74 24.18 15.82
C ARG A 226 4.87 23.43 14.82
N LEU A 227 5.47 22.50 14.09
CA LEU A 227 4.78 21.56 13.23
C LEU A 227 5.43 20.19 13.36
N ASP A 228 4.65 19.19 13.75
CA ASP A 228 5.05 17.78 13.71
C ASP A 228 4.44 17.11 12.48
N ILE A 229 5.03 16.03 11.99
CA ILE A 229 4.61 15.31 10.77
C ILE A 229 3.19 14.75 10.89
N ASP A 230 2.77 14.41 12.11
CA ASP A 230 1.43 13.90 12.43
C ASP A 230 0.45 15.04 12.79
N SER A 231 0.88 16.31 12.73
CA SER A 231 0.05 17.48 12.99
C SER A 231 -0.47 18.10 11.69
N PHE A 232 -1.80 18.24 11.58
CA PHE A 232 -2.45 18.87 10.42
C PHE A 232 -2.48 20.41 10.49
N SER A 233 -1.95 21.02 11.55
CA SER A 233 -1.94 22.47 11.77
C SER A 233 -0.70 22.91 12.54
N TRP A 234 -0.18 24.09 12.21
CA TRP A 234 0.90 24.73 12.95
C TRP A 234 0.43 25.11 14.35
N ALA A 235 1.18 24.81 15.40
CA ALA A 235 0.95 25.35 16.73
C ALA A 235 1.69 26.68 16.88
N PHE A 236 1.01 27.71 17.40
CA PHE A 236 1.56 29.05 17.59
C PHE A 236 1.44 29.51 19.04
N SER A 237 2.48 30.17 19.54
CA SER A 237 2.41 30.90 20.81
C SER A 237 3.34 32.10 20.82
N CYS A 238 2.95 33.17 21.51
CA CYS A 238 3.83 34.30 21.79
C CYS A 238 3.37 35.09 23.02
N SER A 239 4.26 35.92 23.54
CA SER A 239 3.97 36.91 24.58
C SER A 239 3.66 38.27 23.93
N LEU A 240 2.64 38.98 24.42
CA LEU A 240 2.31 40.33 23.96
C LEU A 240 2.92 41.38 24.88
N LEU A 241 3.47 42.43 24.27
CA LEU A 241 4.04 43.58 24.96
C LEU A 241 2.96 44.64 25.17
N GLY A 242 2.11 44.43 26.18
CA GLY A 242 1.14 45.42 26.64
C GLY A 242 -0.33 45.11 26.33
N ALA A 243 -1.22 45.86 26.99
CA ALA A 243 -2.66 45.66 26.92
C ALA A 243 -3.28 46.14 25.60
N THR A 244 -2.66 47.10 24.91
CA THR A 244 -3.08 47.59 23.59
C THR A 244 -2.95 46.49 22.53
N SER A 245 -1.83 45.76 22.53
CA SER A 245 -1.62 44.59 21.67
C SER A 245 -2.67 43.51 21.92
N LEU A 246 -3.05 43.27 23.19
CA LEU A 246 -4.15 42.35 23.50
C LEU A 246 -5.48 42.80 22.90
N ALA A 247 -5.79 44.10 22.93
CA ALA A 247 -7.05 44.62 22.39
C ALA A 247 -7.20 44.36 20.89
N LEU A 248 -6.10 44.35 20.13
CA LEU A 248 -6.08 44.08 18.69
C LEU A 248 -6.32 42.62 18.33
N VAL A 249 -5.92 41.69 19.19
CA VAL A 249 -6.00 40.24 18.91
C VAL A 249 -7.21 39.56 19.56
N ARG A 250 -8.02 40.31 20.32
CA ARG A 250 -9.23 39.75 20.91
C ARG A 250 -10.18 39.28 19.81
N PRO A 251 -10.77 38.08 19.96
CA PRO A 251 -11.82 37.62 19.07
C PRO A 251 -12.98 38.62 19.06
N ASP A 252 -13.57 38.84 17.90
CA ASP A 252 -14.76 39.66 17.72
C ASP A 252 -15.92 38.84 17.16
N ALA A 253 -16.99 39.52 16.72
CA ALA A 253 -18.18 38.86 16.19
C ALA A 253 -17.89 38.02 14.93
N ASP A 254 -16.81 38.33 14.20
CA ASP A 254 -16.37 37.63 12.99
C ASP A 254 -15.46 36.42 13.30
N GLY A 255 -15.17 36.18 14.59
CA GLY A 255 -14.43 35.00 15.06
C GLY A 255 -12.98 35.31 15.47
N PRO A 256 -12.09 34.30 15.43
CA PRO A 256 -10.70 34.47 15.84
C PRO A 256 -9.93 35.32 14.82
N LYS A 257 -9.09 36.24 15.33
CA LYS A 257 -8.24 37.09 14.49
C LYS A 257 -7.12 36.30 13.84
N THR A 258 -6.78 36.66 12.61
CA THR A 258 -5.65 36.07 11.88
C THR A 258 -4.42 36.98 12.01
N LEU A 259 -3.27 36.38 12.32
CA LEU A 259 -1.96 37.03 12.35
C LEU A 259 -1.13 36.56 11.16
N LEU A 260 -0.39 37.49 10.57
CA LEU A 260 0.71 37.19 9.65
C LEU A 260 2.01 37.34 10.42
N VAL A 261 2.67 36.21 10.66
CA VAL A 261 3.98 36.14 11.32
C VAL A 261 5.05 36.05 10.24
N THR A 262 6.04 36.92 10.28
CA THR A 262 7.18 36.89 9.35
C THR A 262 8.48 36.76 10.13
N MET A 263 9.29 35.75 9.81
CA MET A 263 10.63 35.55 10.36
C MET A 263 11.63 35.32 9.23
N ASN A 264 12.63 36.19 9.10
CA ASN A 264 13.68 36.09 8.08
C ASN A 264 13.12 35.94 6.65
N GLY A 265 12.00 36.60 6.36
CA GLY A 265 11.29 36.53 5.08
C GLY A 265 10.30 35.37 4.94
N TRP A 266 10.34 34.37 5.81
CA TRP A 266 9.35 33.29 5.85
C TRP A 266 8.06 33.79 6.50
N THR A 267 6.92 33.53 5.86
CA THR A 267 5.61 33.97 6.34
C THR A 267 4.75 32.79 6.82
N TRP A 268 3.99 33.03 7.89
CA TRP A 268 2.97 32.12 8.39
C TRP A 268 1.67 32.86 8.64
N ARG A 269 0.53 32.24 8.32
CA ARG A 269 -0.79 32.72 8.69
C ARG A 269 -1.37 31.85 9.79
N VAL A 270 -1.57 32.44 10.96
CA VAL A 270 -2.06 31.76 12.16
C VAL A 270 -3.30 32.45 12.71
N ILE A 271 -4.16 31.70 13.39
CA ILE A 271 -5.35 32.21 14.07
C ILE A 271 -5.11 32.26 15.58
N VAL A 272 -5.63 33.27 16.26
CA VAL A 272 -5.54 33.38 17.72
C VAL A 272 -6.72 32.66 18.35
N GLU A 273 -6.46 31.57 19.05
CA GLU A 273 -7.50 30.73 19.66
C GLU A 273 -7.72 31.06 21.13
N LYS A 274 -6.62 31.32 21.85
CA LYS A 274 -6.63 31.54 23.28
C LYS A 274 -5.72 32.69 23.64
N TYR A 275 -6.12 33.43 24.67
CA TYR A 275 -5.26 34.43 25.30
C TYR A 275 -5.28 34.22 26.82
N SER A 276 -4.18 34.57 27.47
CA SER A 276 -4.07 34.58 28.92
C SER A 276 -3.51 35.92 29.39
N ARG A 277 -3.95 36.33 30.59
CA ARG A 277 -3.48 37.54 31.27
C ARG A 277 -3.07 37.15 32.69
N THR A 278 -1.81 37.39 33.01
CA THR A 278 -1.26 37.22 34.35
C THR A 278 -0.78 38.57 34.85
N ALA A 279 -1.38 39.07 35.92
CA ALA A 279 -1.02 40.35 36.51
C ALA A 279 -0.57 40.14 37.97
N GLN A 280 0.65 40.57 38.29
CA GLN A 280 1.18 40.62 39.64
C GLN A 280 1.94 41.93 39.78
N PHE A 281 1.47 42.85 40.63
CA PHE A 281 2.14 44.13 40.83
C PHE A 281 3.65 43.94 41.14
N PRO A 282 4.58 44.56 40.39
CA PRO A 282 4.44 45.61 39.36
C PRO A 282 4.41 45.12 37.88
N ALA A 283 4.32 43.82 37.62
CA ALA A 283 4.37 43.21 36.29
C ALA A 283 3.00 42.73 35.77
N GLU A 284 2.73 42.98 34.49
CA GLU A 284 1.65 42.33 33.75
C GLU A 284 2.24 41.56 32.57
N ARG A 285 1.76 40.35 32.34
CA ARG A 285 2.14 39.50 31.20
C ARG A 285 0.89 39.05 30.47
N TYR A 286 0.97 39.10 29.15
CA TYR A 286 -0.07 38.69 28.23
C TYR A 286 0.53 37.64 27.32
N SER A 287 -0.14 36.52 27.14
CA SER A 287 0.28 35.52 26.15
C SER A 287 -0.90 35.10 25.30
N ILE A 288 -0.61 34.76 24.06
CA ILE A 288 -1.58 34.21 23.12
C ILE A 288 -1.08 32.87 22.62
N SER A 289 -2.03 31.97 22.37
CA SER A 289 -1.78 30.75 21.65
C SER A 289 -2.81 30.55 20.55
N GLY A 290 -2.38 29.86 19.52
CA GLY A 290 -3.11 29.78 18.28
C GLY A 290 -2.72 28.55 17.48
N ALA A 291 -3.35 28.43 16.32
CA ALA A 291 -3.12 27.36 15.38
C ALA A 291 -2.96 27.92 13.96
N GLY A 292 -2.46 27.13 13.02
CA GLY A 292 -2.51 27.43 11.60
C GLY A 292 -3.96 27.53 11.11
N ARG A 293 -4.14 28.14 9.93
CA ARG A 293 -5.48 28.33 9.34
C ARG A 293 -6.20 27.01 9.05
N THR A 294 -5.48 25.93 8.84
CA THR A 294 -6.05 24.59 8.62
C THR A 294 -6.87 24.08 9.80
N GLN A 295 -6.73 24.69 10.99
CA GLN A 295 -7.60 24.44 12.14
C GLN A 295 -9.09 24.73 11.85
N TYR A 296 -9.40 25.61 10.88
CA TYR A 296 -10.79 25.86 10.45
C TYR A 296 -11.49 24.62 9.87
N LEU A 297 -10.73 23.60 9.45
CA LEU A 297 -11.25 22.33 8.94
C LEU A 297 -11.46 21.27 10.04
N ALA A 298 -11.11 21.61 11.28
CA ALA A 298 -11.24 20.76 12.46
C ALA A 298 -12.15 21.38 13.53
N ALA A 299 -12.43 20.61 14.58
CA ALA A 299 -13.17 21.12 15.73
C ALA A 299 -12.32 22.19 16.45
N PRO A 300 -12.92 23.26 17.00
CA PRO A 300 -14.35 23.51 17.13
C PRO A 300 -15.00 24.27 15.94
N TYR A 301 -14.24 24.63 14.91
CA TYR A 301 -14.72 25.56 13.86
C TYR A 301 -15.49 24.87 12.74
N ALA A 302 -15.06 23.68 12.33
CA ALA A 302 -15.70 22.95 11.26
C ALA A 302 -16.97 22.23 11.75
N PRO A 303 -18.07 22.27 10.97
CA PRO A 303 -19.25 21.46 11.26
C PRO A 303 -18.95 19.97 11.08
N LEU A 304 -19.59 19.15 11.91
CA LEU A 304 -19.52 17.70 11.79
C LEU A 304 -20.35 17.21 10.59
N ARG A 305 -19.85 16.20 9.90
CA ARG A 305 -20.47 15.62 8.70
C ARG A 305 -20.62 14.11 8.86
N SER A 306 -21.65 13.59 8.21
CA SER A 306 -21.97 12.17 8.16
C SER A 306 -22.33 11.80 6.73
N ALA A 307 -21.64 10.82 6.15
CA ALA A 307 -21.94 10.35 4.80
C ALA A 307 -21.51 8.90 4.60
N VAL A 308 -22.06 8.32 3.54
CA VAL A 308 -21.65 7.04 2.96
C VAL A 308 -21.45 7.28 1.48
N ASN A 309 -20.35 6.80 0.92
CA ASN A 309 -20.13 6.91 -0.52
C ASN A 309 -21.10 5.98 -1.28
N ALA A 310 -21.98 6.55 -2.11
CA ALA A 310 -23.00 5.79 -2.83
C ALA A 310 -22.49 5.14 -4.13
N LEU A 311 -21.36 5.64 -4.65
CA LEU A 311 -20.71 5.19 -5.88
C LEU A 311 -19.21 5.02 -5.62
N ASP A 312 -18.55 4.36 -6.57
CA ASP A 312 -17.10 4.29 -6.60
C ASP A 312 -16.52 5.69 -6.78
N ILE A 313 -15.57 6.06 -5.92
CA ILE A 313 -14.97 7.40 -5.87
C ILE A 313 -13.46 7.28 -5.65
N ASN A 314 -12.66 8.14 -6.28
CA ASN A 314 -11.23 8.15 -6.02
C ASN A 314 -10.89 8.82 -4.68
N ALA A 315 -9.83 8.38 -4.03
CA ALA A 315 -9.38 8.90 -2.74
C ALA A 315 -9.12 10.41 -2.78
N ARG A 316 -8.55 10.92 -3.89
CA ARG A 316 -8.40 12.37 -4.09
C ARG A 316 -9.74 13.11 -4.12
N GLN A 317 -10.70 12.58 -4.88
CA GLN A 317 -12.02 13.18 -5.02
C GLN A 317 -12.75 13.24 -3.68
N VAL A 318 -12.60 12.21 -2.83
CA VAL A 318 -13.13 12.23 -1.46
C VAL A 318 -12.61 13.43 -0.68
N MET A 319 -11.31 13.72 -0.75
CA MET A 319 -10.72 14.82 -0.01
C MET A 319 -11.13 16.18 -0.59
N ASP A 320 -11.18 16.31 -1.92
CA ASP A 320 -11.68 17.52 -2.59
C ASP A 320 -13.15 17.80 -2.21
N ASP A 321 -13.99 16.76 -2.15
CA ASP A 321 -15.38 16.85 -1.68
C ASP A 321 -15.48 17.38 -0.24
N GLN A 322 -14.52 17.01 0.62
CA GLN A 322 -14.49 17.55 1.98
C GLN A 322 -14.15 19.04 2.03
N LEU A 323 -13.39 19.55 1.06
CA LEU A 323 -12.99 20.95 1.01
C LEU A 323 -13.97 21.85 0.26
N LEU A 324 -15.04 21.30 -0.34
CA LEU A 324 -16.07 22.08 -1.01
C LEU A 324 -16.63 23.19 -0.10
N ASN A 325 -16.63 24.41 -0.64
CA ASN A 325 -17.08 25.64 0.03
C ASN A 325 -16.31 26.04 1.30
N THR A 326 -15.13 25.47 1.55
CA THR A 326 -14.28 25.87 2.70
C THR A 326 -13.25 26.94 2.34
N GLY A 327 -12.95 27.12 1.06
CA GLY A 327 -11.89 28.02 0.57
C GLY A 327 -10.49 27.40 0.61
N PHE A 328 -10.34 26.19 1.18
CA PHE A 328 -9.10 25.44 1.17
C PHE A 328 -8.98 24.56 -0.08
N THR A 329 -7.76 24.27 -0.51
CA THR A 329 -7.47 23.34 -1.61
C THR A 329 -6.43 22.29 -1.21
N ILE A 330 -6.47 21.13 -1.84
CA ILE A 330 -5.45 20.09 -1.68
C ILE A 330 -4.49 20.06 -2.86
N GLU A 331 -3.21 20.03 -2.53
CA GLU A 331 -2.11 19.65 -3.39
C GLU A 331 -1.78 18.17 -3.15
N TRP A 332 -1.95 17.35 -4.18
CA TRP A 332 -1.64 15.92 -4.13
C TRP A 332 -0.95 15.59 -5.45
N ASP A 333 0.36 15.37 -5.41
CA ASP A 333 1.13 14.98 -6.58
C ASP A 333 1.05 13.45 -6.79
N VAL A 334 0.02 12.98 -7.47
CA VAL A 334 -0.21 11.54 -7.70
C VAL A 334 0.79 10.94 -8.69
N ASP A 335 1.26 11.75 -9.65
CA ASP A 335 2.10 11.29 -10.76
C ASP A 335 3.60 11.36 -10.42
N GLY A 336 3.99 12.21 -9.46
CA GLY A 336 5.36 12.36 -9.01
C GLY A 336 5.63 11.65 -7.67
N LEU A 337 5.72 12.42 -6.59
CA LEU A 337 6.27 11.98 -5.29
C LEU A 337 5.21 11.76 -4.20
N GLY A 338 3.94 12.00 -4.50
CA GLY A 338 2.84 11.83 -3.56
C GLY A 338 2.32 10.39 -3.49
N PRO A 339 1.37 10.14 -2.57
CA PRO A 339 0.78 8.81 -2.43
C PRO A 339 -0.05 8.42 -3.66
N PRO A 340 -0.26 7.11 -3.90
CA PRO A 340 -1.09 6.66 -5.01
C PRO A 340 -2.54 7.12 -4.84
N ASP A 341 -3.21 7.52 -5.93
CA ASP A 341 -4.68 7.67 -5.95
C ASP A 341 -5.31 6.31 -6.26
N TRP A 342 -6.30 5.92 -5.46
CA TRP A 342 -7.00 4.63 -5.63
C TRP A 342 -8.51 4.82 -5.54
N THR A 343 -9.22 3.89 -6.16
CA THR A 343 -10.68 3.88 -6.18
C THR A 343 -11.23 3.20 -4.93
N ILE A 344 -12.08 3.90 -4.20
CA ILE A 344 -12.83 3.44 -3.04
C ILE A 344 -14.23 3.02 -3.52
N PRO A 345 -14.63 1.74 -3.39
CA PRO A 345 -15.90 1.24 -3.88
C PRO A 345 -17.07 1.75 -3.03
N ALA A 346 -18.26 1.80 -3.63
CA ALA A 346 -19.49 2.19 -2.94
C ALA A 346 -19.68 1.50 -1.58
N GLY A 347 -19.95 2.27 -0.53
CA GLY A 347 -20.17 1.80 0.84
C GLY A 347 -18.91 1.59 1.69
N ALA A 348 -17.70 1.61 1.10
CA ALA A 348 -16.47 1.39 1.87
C ALA A 348 -16.10 2.59 2.76
N LEU A 349 -16.29 3.82 2.27
CA LEU A 349 -16.10 5.02 3.08
C LEU A 349 -17.41 5.42 3.76
N THR A 350 -17.51 5.05 5.03
CA THR A 350 -18.58 5.48 5.92
C THR A 350 -18.01 6.26 7.09
N TYR A 351 -18.61 7.39 7.42
CA TYR A 351 -18.27 8.19 8.58
C TYR A 351 -19.51 8.88 9.16
N GLN A 352 -19.49 9.07 10.47
CA GLN A 352 -20.55 9.75 11.21
C GLN A 352 -19.93 10.75 12.19
N ASP A 353 -20.48 11.95 12.21
CA ASP A 353 -20.12 13.02 13.14
C ASP A 353 -18.61 13.36 13.13
N GLN A 354 -17.99 13.35 11.94
CA GLN A 354 -16.57 13.65 11.74
C GLN A 354 -16.35 15.01 11.08
N THR A 355 -15.26 15.70 11.43
CA THR A 355 -14.87 16.94 10.76
C THR A 355 -14.25 16.66 9.38
N PRO A 356 -14.26 17.62 8.44
CA PRO A 356 -13.57 17.51 7.17
C PRO A 356 -12.11 17.04 7.33
N MET A 357 -11.37 17.63 8.28
CA MET A 357 -9.98 17.25 8.53
C MET A 357 -9.81 15.83 9.05
N GLN A 358 -10.72 15.32 9.90
CA GLN A 358 -10.66 13.94 10.38
C GLN A 358 -10.82 12.94 9.24
N ILE A 359 -11.69 13.24 8.26
CA ILE A 359 -11.89 12.40 7.09
C ILE A 359 -10.66 12.44 6.18
N ILE A 360 -10.10 13.63 5.93
CA ILE A 360 -8.87 13.79 5.13
C ILE A 360 -7.70 13.04 5.76
N ALA A 361 -7.49 13.21 7.07
CA ALA A 361 -6.45 12.49 7.81
C ALA A 361 -6.65 10.97 7.74
N ARG A 362 -7.88 10.47 7.95
CA ARG A 362 -8.19 9.04 7.85
C ARG A 362 -7.88 8.46 6.47
N VAL A 363 -8.25 9.18 5.40
CA VAL A 363 -7.97 8.72 4.03
C VAL A 363 -6.46 8.72 3.77
N ALA A 364 -5.73 9.76 4.18
CA ALA A 364 -4.26 9.81 4.04
C ALA A 364 -3.56 8.69 4.84
N GLU A 365 -3.96 8.50 6.10
CA GLU A 365 -3.41 7.48 6.98
C GLU A 365 -3.59 6.08 6.40
N SER A 366 -4.70 5.79 5.71
CA SER A 366 -4.94 4.46 5.13
C SER A 366 -3.82 4.00 4.18
N VAL A 367 -3.11 4.90 3.51
CA VAL A 367 -1.96 4.60 2.64
C VAL A 367 -0.59 4.91 3.28
N GLY A 368 -0.57 5.29 4.56
CA GLY A 368 0.66 5.72 5.25
C GLY A 368 1.15 7.11 4.81
N ALA A 369 0.23 7.94 4.30
CA ALA A 369 0.49 9.33 3.97
C ALA A 369 0.20 10.25 5.16
N VAL A 370 0.71 11.47 5.07
CA VAL A 370 0.61 12.53 6.07
C VAL A 370 0.05 13.79 5.42
N VAL A 371 -0.64 14.61 6.22
CA VAL A 371 -1.26 15.86 5.79
C VAL A 371 -0.39 17.02 6.25
N ARG A 372 0.28 17.69 5.31
CA ARG A 372 1.14 18.85 5.61
C ARG A 372 0.38 20.15 5.37
N PRO A 373 0.19 21.00 6.41
CA PRO A 373 -0.45 22.29 6.22
C PRO A 373 0.48 23.31 5.55
N SER A 374 -0.05 24.10 4.63
CA SER A 374 0.67 25.27 4.13
C SER A 374 0.93 26.28 5.24
N ARG A 375 2.06 26.97 5.15
CA ARG A 375 2.47 28.00 6.12
C ARG A 375 1.68 29.30 5.95
N ASP A 376 1.48 29.75 4.71
CA ASP A 376 1.01 31.10 4.38
C ASP A 376 -0.24 31.12 3.49
N SER A 377 -0.72 29.98 3.02
CA SER A 377 -1.91 29.89 2.17
C SER A 377 -2.95 28.92 2.71
N ASP A 378 -4.17 28.95 2.15
CA ASP A 378 -5.25 28.03 2.50
C ASP A 378 -5.12 26.73 1.68
N GLN A 379 -3.96 26.08 1.83
CA GLN A 379 -3.62 24.85 1.10
C GLN A 379 -3.15 23.76 2.06
N LEU A 380 -3.44 22.52 1.68
CA LEU A 380 -2.99 21.30 2.34
C LEU A 380 -2.27 20.44 1.32
N GLU A 381 -1.19 19.80 1.72
CA GLU A 381 -0.44 18.91 0.86
C GLU A 381 -0.51 17.49 1.41
N ILE A 382 -0.74 16.53 0.53
CA ILE A 382 -0.80 15.11 0.88
C ILE A 382 0.49 14.44 0.39
N LEU A 383 1.29 13.94 1.33
CA LEU A 383 2.61 13.38 1.07
C LEU A 383 2.73 11.99 1.68
N GLN A 384 3.51 11.10 1.06
CA GLN A 384 3.86 9.84 1.73
C GLN A 384 4.76 10.13 2.93
N ARG A 385 4.52 9.49 4.10
CA ARG A 385 5.37 9.70 5.29
C ARG A 385 6.84 9.47 4.98
N TYR A 386 7.11 8.34 4.33
CA TYR A 386 8.40 7.98 3.78
C TYR A 386 8.25 8.02 2.26
N ARG A 387 8.68 9.11 1.61
CA ARG A 387 8.68 9.20 0.13
C ARG A 387 9.40 8.00 -0.46
N ASP A 388 10.61 7.77 0.04
CA ASP A 388 11.41 6.59 -0.22
C ASP A 388 11.64 5.87 1.12
N PRO A 389 11.59 4.53 1.15
CA PRO A 389 11.79 3.78 2.38
C PRO A 389 13.23 3.92 2.90
N PRO A 390 13.46 3.78 4.22
CA PRO A 390 14.77 3.99 4.83
C PRO A 390 15.91 3.19 4.22
N TRP A 391 15.66 1.99 3.72
CA TRP A 391 16.68 1.16 3.06
C TRP A 391 17.08 1.62 1.64
N LEU A 392 16.50 2.69 1.12
CA LEU A 392 16.88 3.33 -0.14
C LEU A 392 17.41 4.76 0.06
N TRP A 393 17.50 5.25 1.30
CA TRP A 393 17.87 6.64 1.56
C TRP A 393 19.26 6.99 1.08
N SER A 394 20.21 6.05 1.05
CA SER A 394 21.56 6.28 0.52
C SER A 394 21.60 6.66 -0.97
N GLU A 395 20.60 6.24 -1.75
CA GLU A 395 20.49 6.52 -3.20
C GLU A 395 19.46 7.63 -3.50
N THR A 396 18.62 7.95 -2.52
CA THR A 396 17.54 8.94 -2.66
C THR A 396 18.07 10.38 -2.75
N VAL A 397 17.50 11.20 -3.63
CA VAL A 397 17.78 12.64 -3.67
C VAL A 397 17.16 13.32 -2.45
N VAL A 398 17.98 13.88 -1.57
CA VAL A 398 17.50 14.53 -0.32
C VAL A 398 16.83 15.87 -0.59
N ASP A 399 15.93 16.31 0.29
CA ASP A 399 15.22 17.58 0.15
C ASP A 399 16.03 18.76 0.67
N ARG A 400 16.86 18.55 1.70
CA ARG A 400 17.72 19.58 2.31
C ARG A 400 19.04 18.98 2.79
N ILE A 401 20.10 19.79 2.74
CA ILE A 401 21.42 19.46 3.28
C ILE A 401 21.69 20.39 4.46
N ILE A 402 22.05 19.83 5.61
CA ILE A 402 22.43 20.54 6.83
C ILE A 402 23.94 20.37 7.01
N ALA A 403 24.68 21.47 6.92
CA ALA A 403 26.11 21.48 7.22
C ALA A 403 26.34 21.39 8.73
N GLY A 404 27.30 20.58 9.18
CA GLY A 404 27.63 20.42 10.60
C GLY A 404 28.04 21.74 11.26
N GLU A 405 28.62 22.66 10.49
CA GLU A 405 29.09 23.98 10.95
C GLU A 405 27.95 24.92 11.37
N VAL A 406 26.70 24.68 10.93
CA VAL A 406 25.55 25.49 11.33
C VAL A 406 24.81 24.94 12.55
N ILE A 407 25.16 23.73 12.99
CA ILE A 407 24.52 23.06 14.14
C ILE A 407 25.03 23.68 15.44
N THR A 408 24.12 24.24 16.24
CA THR A 408 24.47 24.81 17.54
C THR A 408 24.35 23.80 18.67
N ASP A 409 23.36 22.92 18.57
CA ASP A 409 23.08 21.90 19.58
C ASP A 409 22.61 20.62 18.88
N LEU A 410 23.12 19.47 19.32
CA LEU A 410 22.76 18.15 18.84
C LEU A 410 22.59 17.21 20.02
N SER A 411 21.46 16.51 20.08
CA SER A 411 21.22 15.44 21.04
C SER A 411 20.55 14.28 20.33
N SER A 412 20.89 13.04 20.67
CA SER A 412 20.27 11.87 20.07
C SER A 412 19.88 10.81 21.09
N GLU A 413 18.86 10.02 20.75
CA GLU A 413 18.40 8.87 21.51
C GLU A 413 18.24 7.67 20.57
N TRP A 414 19.03 6.63 20.79
CA TRP A 414 18.97 5.40 20.01
C TRP A 414 18.00 4.38 20.62
N SER A 415 17.20 3.75 19.77
CA SER A 415 16.20 2.74 20.15
C SER A 415 16.17 1.59 19.13
N PRO A 416 16.34 0.32 19.57
CA PRO A 416 16.24 -0.82 18.67
C PRO A 416 14.78 -1.18 18.40
N GLN A 417 14.39 -1.28 17.12
CA GLN A 417 13.12 -1.88 16.71
C GLN A 417 13.33 -3.21 15.97
N PRO A 418 12.35 -4.14 16.00
CA PRO A 418 12.40 -5.34 15.18
C PRO A 418 12.59 -5.01 13.69
N LYS A 419 13.42 -5.80 13.01
CA LYS A 419 13.74 -5.63 11.58
C LYS A 419 12.72 -6.35 10.71
N TRP A 420 11.55 -5.72 10.53
CA TRP A 420 10.49 -6.30 9.70
C TRP A 420 10.89 -6.36 8.23
N ASN A 421 10.46 -7.43 7.54
CA ASN A 421 10.71 -7.62 6.12
C ASN A 421 9.48 -8.07 5.32
N SER A 422 8.36 -8.35 5.99
CA SER A 422 7.04 -8.58 5.39
C SER A 422 5.93 -7.98 6.27
N VAL A 423 4.81 -7.64 5.67
CA VAL A 423 3.61 -7.19 6.39
C VAL A 423 2.37 -7.55 5.58
N TYR A 424 1.39 -8.14 6.25
CA TYR A 424 0.10 -8.42 5.65
C TYR A 424 -0.82 -7.21 5.79
N VAL A 425 -1.29 -6.66 4.67
CA VAL A 425 -2.19 -5.50 4.63
C VAL A 425 -3.48 -5.91 3.94
N SER A 426 -4.62 -5.71 4.61
CA SER A 426 -5.92 -6.14 4.09
C SER A 426 -7.03 -5.13 4.36
N GLY A 427 -7.93 -4.99 3.38
CA GLY A 427 -9.29 -4.52 3.61
C GLY A 427 -10.06 -5.45 4.55
N THR A 428 -10.96 -4.93 5.40
CA THR A 428 -11.73 -5.79 6.33
C THR A 428 -13.05 -6.24 5.72
N THR A 429 -13.93 -5.28 5.44
CA THR A 429 -15.24 -5.53 4.83
C THR A 429 -15.18 -5.37 3.32
N HIS A 430 -14.42 -4.38 2.88
CA HIS A 430 -14.16 -4.08 1.46
C HIS A 430 -12.66 -4.10 1.22
N GLY A 431 -12.26 -4.53 0.03
CA GLY A 431 -10.94 -4.28 -0.50
C GLY A 431 -10.10 -5.49 -0.85
N VAL A 432 -8.77 -5.32 -0.81
CA VAL A 432 -7.80 -6.32 -1.23
C VAL A 432 -6.96 -6.78 -0.05
N ALA A 433 -6.43 -7.99 -0.14
CA ALA A 433 -5.45 -8.53 0.79
C ALA A 433 -4.12 -8.71 0.06
N VAL A 434 -3.05 -8.12 0.59
CA VAL A 434 -1.72 -8.13 -0.02
C VAL A 434 -0.67 -8.39 1.06
N ASP A 435 0.17 -9.38 0.83
CA ASP A 435 1.42 -9.56 1.59
C ASP A 435 2.50 -8.70 0.93
N VAL A 436 2.94 -7.65 1.63
CA VAL A 436 3.95 -6.71 1.17
C VAL A 436 5.29 -7.11 1.74
N ARG A 437 6.24 -7.44 0.86
CA ARG A 437 7.58 -7.90 1.24
C ARG A 437 8.65 -6.95 0.72
N ARG A 438 9.69 -6.71 1.53
CA ARG A 438 10.87 -5.94 1.08
C ARG A 438 11.60 -6.71 -0.02
N ALA A 439 11.85 -6.03 -1.14
CA ALA A 439 12.60 -6.61 -2.26
C ALA A 439 13.97 -7.15 -1.80
N GLY A 440 14.37 -8.31 -2.31
CA GLY A 440 15.63 -8.96 -1.94
C GLY A 440 15.65 -9.70 -0.60
N THR A 441 14.53 -9.72 0.15
CA THR A 441 14.45 -10.42 1.45
C THR A 441 13.57 -11.68 1.40
N ALA A 442 13.76 -12.59 2.38
CA ALA A 442 12.97 -13.82 2.48
C ALA A 442 11.52 -13.58 2.90
N GLY A 443 11.22 -12.49 3.64
CA GLY A 443 9.88 -12.20 4.18
C GLY A 443 9.54 -13.01 5.44
N ASP A 444 10.54 -13.46 6.19
CA ASP A 444 10.47 -14.34 7.35
C ASP A 444 10.31 -13.62 8.71
N GLN A 445 10.37 -12.29 8.73
CA GLN A 445 10.19 -11.44 9.91
C GLN A 445 8.99 -10.50 9.68
N PRO A 446 7.75 -10.99 9.88
CA PRO A 446 6.56 -10.20 9.63
C PRO A 446 6.36 -9.11 10.69
N ALA A 447 5.96 -7.92 10.24
CA ALA A 447 5.36 -6.89 11.07
C ALA A 447 3.92 -7.27 11.48
N PRO A 448 3.32 -6.60 12.47
CA PRO A 448 1.90 -6.79 12.79
C PRO A 448 1.00 -6.54 11.57
N ASP A 449 0.00 -7.41 11.38
CA ASP A 449 -0.97 -7.27 10.29
C ASP A 449 -1.75 -5.96 10.38
N VAL A 450 -1.98 -5.33 9.23
CA VAL A 450 -2.75 -4.09 9.12
C VAL A 450 -4.08 -4.33 8.43
N PHE A 451 -5.14 -3.84 9.06
CA PHE A 451 -6.52 -4.00 8.62
C PHE A 451 -7.19 -2.62 8.52
N ASP A 452 -7.60 -2.22 7.31
CA ASP A 452 -8.30 -0.95 7.08
C ASP A 452 -9.24 -1.06 5.87
N ASP A 453 -10.51 -0.73 6.05
CA ASP A 453 -11.57 -0.79 5.01
C ASP A 453 -11.29 0.07 3.78
N LEU A 454 -10.42 1.07 3.88
CA LEU A 454 -10.04 1.90 2.75
C LEU A 454 -8.98 1.26 1.86
N ILE A 455 -8.33 0.16 2.29
CA ILE A 455 -7.37 -0.62 1.49
C ILE A 455 -8.10 -1.43 0.41
N THR A 456 -8.45 -0.74 -0.67
CA THR A 456 -9.35 -1.26 -1.71
C THR A 456 -8.64 -1.56 -3.04
N ALA A 457 -7.38 -1.16 -3.16
CA ALA A 457 -6.53 -1.44 -4.31
C ALA A 457 -5.10 -1.83 -3.89
N THR A 458 -4.42 -2.59 -4.74
CA THR A 458 -3.04 -3.05 -4.50
C THR A 458 -2.02 -1.92 -4.32
N PRO A 459 -2.06 -0.79 -5.08
CA PRO A 459 -1.16 0.33 -4.84
C PRO A 459 -1.31 0.94 -3.43
N ALA A 460 -2.55 1.06 -2.94
CA ALA A 460 -2.83 1.55 -1.58
C ALA A 460 -2.27 0.60 -0.50
N ALA A 461 -2.53 -0.71 -0.64
CA ALA A 461 -1.97 -1.73 0.26
C ALA A 461 -0.44 -1.73 0.28
N ARG A 462 0.18 -1.56 -0.91
CA ARG A 462 1.64 -1.47 -1.05
C ARG A 462 2.20 -0.25 -0.36
N ALA A 463 1.64 0.94 -0.59
CA ALA A 463 2.09 2.18 0.05
C ALA A 463 2.00 2.08 1.58
N ARG A 464 0.88 1.57 2.10
CA ARG A 464 0.70 1.32 3.53
C ARG A 464 1.73 0.32 4.07
N GLY A 465 1.95 -0.79 3.38
CA GLY A 465 2.92 -1.81 3.79
C GLY A 465 4.36 -1.29 3.81
N ILE A 466 4.76 -0.49 2.81
CA ILE A 466 6.07 0.18 2.78
C ILE A 466 6.22 1.09 4.00
N CYS A 467 5.19 1.89 4.33
CA CYS A 467 5.22 2.75 5.50
C CYS A 467 5.37 1.98 6.81
N GLU A 468 4.71 0.82 6.97
CA GLU A 468 4.84 0.01 8.19
C GLU A 468 6.20 -0.67 8.32
N LEU A 469 6.72 -1.23 7.21
CA LEU A 469 8.06 -1.82 7.19
C LEU A 469 9.14 -0.77 7.50
N SER A 470 8.92 0.48 7.07
CA SER A 470 9.85 1.59 7.31
C SER A 470 9.97 1.97 8.78
N LYS A 471 8.99 1.65 9.64
CA LYS A 471 9.07 1.91 11.09
C LYS A 471 9.94 0.91 11.84
N GLY A 472 10.44 -0.12 11.16
CA GLY A 472 11.27 -1.18 11.75
C GLY A 472 12.76 -0.87 11.72
N GLY A 473 13.53 -1.70 12.41
CA GLY A 473 14.98 -1.63 12.47
C GLY A 473 15.55 -0.67 13.51
N ASP A 474 16.87 -0.63 13.59
CA ASP A 474 17.57 0.20 14.57
C ASP A 474 17.39 1.68 14.22
N GLN A 475 16.75 2.45 15.10
CA GLN A 475 16.38 3.85 14.90
C GLN A 475 17.07 4.75 15.90
N GLU A 476 17.32 6.00 15.52
CA GLU A 476 17.84 7.05 16.38
C GLU A 476 17.05 8.33 16.15
N LEU A 477 16.49 8.89 17.21
CA LEU A 477 15.83 10.18 17.17
C LEU A 477 16.85 11.27 17.49
N VAL A 478 17.23 12.06 16.48
CA VAL A 478 18.21 13.14 16.60
C VAL A 478 17.49 14.48 16.65
N SER A 479 17.71 15.24 17.71
CA SER A 479 17.27 16.64 17.83
C SER A 479 18.43 17.57 17.47
N VAL A 480 18.26 18.36 16.41
CA VAL A 480 19.28 19.28 15.87
C VAL A 480 18.76 20.71 15.94
N THR A 481 19.53 21.61 16.56
CA THR A 481 19.24 23.05 16.58
C THR A 481 20.13 23.78 15.58
N ILE A 482 19.52 24.51 14.65
CA ILE A 482 20.20 25.35 13.65
C ILE A 482 19.57 26.75 13.61
N PRO A 483 20.28 27.79 13.15
CA PRO A 483 19.64 29.07 12.88
C PRO A 483 18.64 28.97 11.72
N LEU A 484 17.60 29.82 11.73
CA LEU A 484 16.69 29.94 10.59
C LEU A 484 17.32 30.87 9.54
N PHE A 485 17.80 30.31 8.42
CA PHE A 485 18.32 31.11 7.33
C PHE A 485 17.20 31.90 6.61
N PRO A 486 17.49 33.13 6.14
CA PRO A 486 16.51 33.91 5.41
C PRO A 486 16.14 33.27 4.07
N VAL A 487 14.96 33.61 3.57
CA VAL A 487 14.52 33.19 2.23
C VAL A 487 15.55 33.64 1.19
N GLY A 488 16.03 32.70 0.38
CA GLY A 488 17.08 32.96 -0.63
C GLY A 488 18.49 33.11 -0.06
N GLY A 489 18.69 32.86 1.24
CA GLY A 489 20.02 32.70 1.84
C GLY A 489 20.60 31.30 1.61
N SER A 490 21.68 30.98 2.33
CA SER A 490 22.31 29.65 2.31
C SER A 490 21.32 28.55 2.74
N ALA A 491 21.49 27.35 2.16
CA ALA A 491 20.84 26.14 2.66
C ALA A 491 21.22 25.88 4.14
N PRO A 492 20.37 25.22 4.93
CA PRO A 492 19.14 24.51 4.55
C PRO A 492 17.88 25.39 4.42
N GLY A 493 17.92 26.68 4.76
CA GLY A 493 16.70 27.50 4.80
C GLY A 493 15.72 27.00 5.88
N LEU A 494 14.43 26.90 5.53
CA LEU A 494 13.39 26.30 6.36
C LEU A 494 13.26 24.79 6.05
N VAL A 495 13.46 23.95 7.07
CA VAL A 495 13.20 22.51 6.97
C VAL A 495 11.76 22.23 7.47
N LEU A 496 11.02 21.42 6.72
CA LEU A 496 9.64 21.04 7.04
C LEU A 496 9.56 19.54 7.34
N PRO A 497 8.53 19.09 8.07
CA PRO A 497 8.26 17.68 8.24
C PRO A 497 8.05 16.98 6.89
N ALA A 498 8.35 15.67 6.88
CA ALA A 498 8.41 14.81 5.70
C ALA A 498 9.57 15.11 4.71
N HIS A 499 10.43 16.09 4.99
CA HIS A 499 11.69 16.25 4.24
C HIS A 499 12.72 15.20 4.65
N LEU A 500 13.34 14.54 3.67
CA LEU A 500 14.56 13.78 3.85
C LEU A 500 15.74 14.75 3.90
N VAL A 501 16.50 14.74 5.00
CA VAL A 501 17.63 15.64 5.20
C VAL A 501 18.95 14.86 5.25
N GLU A 502 19.99 15.42 4.63
CA GLU A 502 21.36 14.95 4.78
C GLU A 502 22.11 15.84 5.76
N VAL A 503 22.58 15.27 6.86
CA VAL A 503 23.39 15.98 7.85
C VAL A 503 24.85 15.62 7.62
N ARG A 504 25.66 16.65 7.31
CA ARG A 504 27.09 16.51 7.02
C ARG A 504 27.90 16.97 8.21
N GLU A 505 28.11 16.09 9.18
CA GLU A 505 29.01 16.37 10.29
C GLU A 505 30.48 16.20 9.85
N PRO A 506 31.44 16.80 10.57
CA PRO A 506 32.86 16.70 10.20
C PRO A 506 33.41 15.26 10.14
N VAL A 507 32.78 14.32 10.86
CA VAL A 507 33.23 12.93 11.00
C VAL A 507 32.33 11.96 10.24
N GLU A 508 31.04 12.28 10.11
CA GLU A 508 30.04 11.38 9.55
C GLU A 508 29.01 12.18 8.74
N THR A 509 28.61 11.64 7.58
CA THR A 509 27.44 12.11 6.85
C THR A 509 26.36 11.05 6.95
N TRP A 510 25.16 11.46 7.34
CA TRP A 510 24.02 10.56 7.50
C TRP A 510 22.73 11.23 7.00
N ARG A 511 21.74 10.41 6.69
CA ARG A 511 20.43 10.86 6.22
C ARG A 511 19.34 10.50 7.22
N GLY A 512 18.31 11.33 7.28
CA GLY A 512 17.19 11.10 8.17
C GLY A 512 15.95 11.86 7.76
N LEU A 513 14.78 11.39 8.20
CA LEU A 513 13.50 12.01 7.93
C LEU A 513 13.20 13.07 9.00
N CYS A 514 12.87 14.29 8.59
CA CYS A 514 12.39 15.31 9.51
C CYS A 514 10.96 14.97 9.97
N LEU A 515 10.82 14.63 11.25
CA LEU A 515 9.54 14.35 11.93
C LEU A 515 8.87 15.60 12.46
N GLY A 516 9.62 16.67 12.74
CA GLY A 516 9.06 17.87 13.34
C GLY A 516 10.03 19.04 13.33
N VAL A 517 9.46 20.25 13.32
CA VAL A 517 10.20 21.51 13.39
C VAL A 517 9.56 22.44 14.42
N GLU A 518 10.38 23.00 15.30
CA GLU A 518 10.01 24.11 16.19
C GLU A 518 10.88 25.33 15.88
N ILE A 519 10.25 26.43 15.48
CA ILE A 519 10.89 27.71 15.20
C ILE A 519 10.65 28.63 16.38
N ALA A 520 11.73 29.14 16.98
CA ALA A 520 11.66 30.05 18.10
C ALA A 520 12.38 31.36 17.79
N ALA A 521 11.70 32.48 17.99
CA ALA A 521 12.29 33.81 18.01
C ALA A 521 12.31 34.31 19.47
N THR A 522 13.51 34.29 20.06
CA THR A 522 13.72 34.68 21.46
C THR A 522 14.46 36.01 21.56
N GLY A 523 14.19 36.76 22.63
CA GLY A 523 14.83 38.04 22.92
C GLY A 523 13.99 39.26 22.53
N THR A 524 14.16 40.34 23.30
CA THR A 524 13.50 41.64 23.09
C THR A 524 14.45 42.59 22.36
N GLY A 525 14.18 42.93 21.10
CA GLY A 525 14.99 43.81 20.27
C GLY A 525 15.95 43.04 19.35
N ALA A 526 17.05 42.50 19.89
CA ALA A 526 17.96 41.64 19.13
C ALA A 526 17.46 40.18 19.19
N SER A 527 16.53 39.83 18.29
CA SER A 527 15.93 38.49 18.29
C SER A 527 16.88 37.44 17.72
N ARG A 528 17.06 36.33 18.44
CA ARG A 528 17.69 35.11 17.92
C ARG A 528 16.59 34.22 17.37
N VAL A 529 16.67 33.86 16.09
CA VAL A 529 15.74 32.94 15.44
C VAL A 529 16.44 31.61 15.16
N SER A 530 15.96 30.54 15.78
CA SER A 530 16.46 29.18 15.61
C SER A 530 15.32 28.25 15.23
N GLN A 531 15.66 27.17 14.51
CA GLN A 531 14.78 26.04 14.28
C GLN A 531 15.38 24.80 14.95
N VAL A 532 14.57 24.07 15.70
CA VAL A 532 14.88 22.79 16.31
C VAL A 532 14.18 21.71 15.51
N LEU A 533 14.95 20.77 14.98
CA LEU A 533 14.49 19.70 14.11
C LEU A 533 14.53 18.38 14.87
N SER A 534 13.43 17.62 14.82
CA SER A 534 13.41 16.21 15.24
C SER A 534 13.58 15.34 14.00
N ILE A 535 14.66 14.58 13.91
CA ILE A 535 15.05 13.81 12.74
C ILE A 535 15.13 12.33 13.11
N GLU A 536 14.42 11.49 12.39
CA GLU A 536 14.49 10.03 12.47
C GLU A 536 15.64 9.53 11.59
N ARG A 537 16.68 8.98 12.22
CA ARG A 537 17.82 8.34 11.57
C ARG A 537 17.68 6.82 11.68
N HIS A 538 17.96 6.11 10.59
CA HIS A 538 18.00 4.65 10.58
C HIS A 538 19.43 4.14 10.49
N HIS A 539 19.72 3.02 11.17
CA HIS A 539 21.03 2.36 11.18
C HIS A 539 21.06 1.04 10.39
N MET A 540 20.09 0.85 9.49
CA MET A 540 19.99 -0.34 8.65
C MET A 540 20.81 -0.19 7.35
N GLU A 541 21.13 -1.31 6.71
CA GLU A 541 21.82 -1.30 5.42
C GLU A 541 20.98 -0.56 4.36
N GLY A 542 21.54 0.51 3.79
CA GLY A 542 20.91 1.39 2.81
C GLY A 542 20.32 2.70 3.36
N ALA A 543 20.38 2.90 4.68
CA ALA A 543 19.95 4.13 5.36
C ALA A 543 21.04 5.21 5.46
#